data_AF-A0A0G4PWN2-F1
#
_entry.id   AF-A0A0G4PWN2-F1
#
_cell.length_a   1.000
_cell.length_b   1.000
_cell.length_c   1.000
_cell.angle_alpha   90.00
_cell.angle_beta   90.00
_cell.angle_gamma   90.00
#
_symmetry.space_group_name_H-M   'P 1'
#
loop_
_entity.id
_entity.type
_entity.pdbx_description
1 polymer ?
#
loop_
_entity_poly.entity_id
_entity_poly.type
_entity_poly.pdbx_seq_one_letter_code
_entity_poly.pdbx_strand_id
1 'polypeptide(L)'
;MKFNLATILVATMTTTVAAAPTKDGMEITARGNHDAVDGSHANFIKLWKEDGMNRWRWAYAGASCDDFKNSVKTRSGSLNNFRCLEKDGKLLFDTNMVVGSAGDSSIITAVKAITRQPCCDLGLPDWGMDRCLQGSADDDAEKNC
;
A
#
# COMPACT_ATOMS: atom_id res chain seq x y z
N MET A 1 -30.53 69.01 14.53
CA MET A 1 -31.67 68.58 15.39
C MET A 1 -31.87 67.08 15.23
N LYS A 2 -31.92 66.37 16.36
CA LYS A 2 -32.48 65.03 16.63
C LYS A 2 -31.97 63.82 15.80
N PHE A 3 -30.88 63.23 16.30
CA PHE A 3 -30.63 61.78 16.18
C PHE A 3 -31.26 61.09 17.39
N ASN A 4 -32.18 60.16 17.18
CA ASN A 4 -32.78 59.38 18.26
C ASN A 4 -31.93 58.15 18.58
N LEU A 5 -31.54 58.06 19.84
CA LEU A 5 -30.97 56.90 20.52
C LEU A 5 -31.91 55.69 20.39
N ALA A 6 -31.36 54.56 19.96
CA ALA A 6 -31.90 53.24 20.29
C ALA A 6 -30.76 52.42 20.89
N THR A 7 -30.66 52.49 22.22
CA THR A 7 -29.86 51.62 23.07
C THR A 7 -30.56 50.27 23.16
N ILE A 8 -29.96 49.18 22.67
CA ILE A 8 -30.36 47.82 23.08
C ILE A 8 -29.12 46.96 23.33
N LEU A 9 -28.92 46.73 24.62
CA LEU A 9 -28.36 45.56 25.32
C LEU A 9 -27.42 44.62 24.55
N VAL A 10 -26.16 44.63 25.00
CA VAL A 10 -25.15 43.59 24.78
C VAL A 10 -25.58 42.31 25.51
N ALA A 11 -25.76 41.22 24.77
CA ALA A 11 -25.74 39.87 25.31
C ALA A 11 -24.43 39.20 24.86
N THR A 12 -23.45 39.18 25.76
CA THR A 12 -22.24 38.36 25.62
C THR A 12 -22.64 36.90 25.70
N MET A 13 -22.63 36.19 24.57
CA MET A 13 -22.66 34.72 24.61
C MET A 13 -21.28 34.22 25.02
N THR A 14 -21.15 33.87 26.29
CA THR A 14 -20.08 32.99 26.78
C THR A 14 -20.32 31.60 26.21
N THR A 15 -19.65 31.25 25.11
CA THR A 15 -19.55 29.87 24.66
C THR A 15 -18.52 29.17 25.55
N THR A 16 -19.02 28.41 26.51
CA THR A 16 -18.23 27.45 27.27
C THR A 16 -17.68 26.40 26.31
N VAL A 17 -16.38 26.15 26.43
CA VAL A 17 -15.66 25.11 25.70
C VAL A 17 -16.23 23.76 26.11
N ALA A 18 -17.00 23.12 25.23
CA ALA A 18 -17.07 21.67 25.24
C ALA A 18 -15.83 21.20 24.46
N ALA A 19 -14.84 20.70 25.19
CA ALA A 19 -13.74 19.95 24.59
C ALA A 19 -14.37 18.92 23.64
N ALA A 20 -13.90 18.90 22.38
CA ALA A 20 -14.23 17.81 21.48
C ALA A 20 -13.98 16.50 22.23
N PRO A 21 -14.87 15.49 22.12
CA PRO A 21 -14.61 14.21 22.74
C PRO A 21 -13.24 13.76 22.26
N THR A 22 -12.29 13.71 23.19
CA THR A 22 -11.09 12.93 23.05
C THR A 22 -11.61 11.54 22.73
N LYS A 23 -11.51 11.14 21.46
CA LYS A 23 -11.61 9.72 21.13
C LYS A 23 -10.40 9.09 21.78
N ASP A 24 -10.63 8.71 23.03
CA ASP A 24 -9.90 7.73 23.78
C ASP A 24 -9.45 6.64 22.82
N GLY A 25 -8.15 6.35 22.88
CA GLY A 25 -7.55 5.20 22.23
C GLY A 25 -7.86 5.15 20.74
N MET A 26 -6.99 5.79 19.93
CA MET A 26 -6.60 5.11 18.70
C MET A 26 -5.92 3.80 19.12
N GLU A 27 -6.77 2.82 19.42
CA GLU A 27 -6.42 1.44 19.54
C GLU A 27 -5.67 1.14 18.24
N ILE A 28 -4.36 0.94 18.35
CA ILE A 28 -3.53 0.48 17.24
C ILE A 28 -3.88 -1.00 17.06
N THR A 29 -5.12 -1.28 16.65
CA THR A 29 -5.67 -2.61 16.39
C THR A 29 -5.93 -2.74 14.89
N ALA A 30 -4.87 -2.51 14.14
CA ALA A 30 -4.53 -3.13 12.86
C ALA A 30 -3.34 -2.33 12.32
N ARG A 31 -2.29 -2.99 11.85
CA ARG A 31 -1.39 -2.37 10.87
C ARG A 31 -2.27 -2.06 9.66
N GLY A 32 -2.87 -0.87 9.62
CA GLY A 32 -3.53 -0.39 8.42
C GLY A 32 -2.53 -0.54 7.30
N ASN A 33 -2.86 -1.34 6.28
CA ASN A 33 -2.09 -1.41 5.05
C ASN A 33 -2.18 -0.03 4.40
N HIS A 34 -1.38 0.93 4.88
CA HIS A 34 -1.28 2.29 4.37
C HIS A 34 -0.79 2.33 2.92
N ASP A 35 -0.32 1.20 2.41
CA ASP A 35 0.09 0.99 1.03
C ASP A 35 -1.05 0.55 0.09
N ALA A 36 -2.20 0.14 0.64
CA ALA A 36 -3.25 -0.49 -0.16
C ALA A 36 -3.99 0.52 -1.04
N VAL A 37 -4.16 0.17 -2.31
CA VAL A 37 -4.93 0.95 -3.28
C VAL A 37 -6.12 0.11 -3.72
N ASP A 38 -7.33 0.56 -3.39
CA ASP A 38 -8.56 -0.17 -3.71
C ASP A 38 -8.70 -0.34 -5.24
N GLY A 39 -9.00 -1.58 -5.67
CA GLY A 39 -9.11 -1.93 -7.09
C GLY A 39 -7.78 -2.08 -7.83
N SER A 40 -6.65 -2.06 -7.10
CA SER A 40 -5.34 -2.33 -7.70
C SER A 40 -5.07 -3.82 -7.86
N HIS A 41 -4.37 -4.16 -8.94
CA HIS A 41 -4.01 -5.51 -9.29
C HIS A 41 -2.59 -5.58 -9.84
N ALA A 42 -1.95 -6.71 -9.67
CA ALA A 42 -0.66 -7.07 -10.22
C ALA A 42 -0.64 -8.56 -10.61
N ASN A 43 0.15 -8.87 -11.63
CA ASN A 43 0.41 -10.24 -12.05
C ASN A 43 1.89 -10.41 -12.37
N PHE A 44 2.53 -11.41 -11.80
CA PHE A 44 3.91 -11.75 -12.08
C PHE A 44 4.08 -12.13 -13.54
N ILE A 45 5.11 -11.58 -14.18
CA ILE A 45 5.40 -11.85 -15.59
C ILE A 45 6.67 -12.65 -15.73
N LYS A 46 7.75 -12.19 -15.10
CA LYS A 46 9.07 -12.79 -15.28
C LYS A 46 10.04 -12.34 -14.20
N LEU A 47 10.99 -13.23 -13.92
CA LEU A 47 12.17 -12.95 -13.11
C LEU A 47 13.42 -13.17 -13.96
N TRP A 48 14.36 -12.23 -13.90
CA TRP A 48 15.71 -12.40 -14.44
C TRP A 48 16.70 -12.46 -13.29
N LYS A 49 17.58 -13.46 -13.32
CA LYS A 49 18.70 -13.54 -12.39
C LYS A 49 19.79 -12.60 -12.88
N GLU A 50 20.16 -11.65 -12.04
CA GLU A 50 21.28 -10.74 -12.21
C GLU A 50 22.29 -11.02 -11.08
N ASP A 51 23.52 -10.53 -11.21
CA ASP A 51 24.56 -10.82 -10.22
C ASP A 51 24.17 -10.25 -8.84
N GLY A 52 23.99 -11.13 -7.86
CA GLY A 52 23.52 -10.80 -6.50
C GLY A 52 22.07 -10.30 -6.38
N MET A 53 21.34 -10.10 -7.48
CA MET A 53 19.99 -9.52 -7.49
C MET A 53 19.03 -10.27 -8.43
N ASN A 54 17.76 -10.37 -8.06
CA ASN A 54 16.68 -10.78 -8.96
C ASN A 54 15.97 -9.53 -9.49
N ARG A 55 15.85 -9.41 -10.80
CA ARG A 55 14.97 -8.41 -11.43
C ARG A 55 13.57 -9.00 -11.59
N TRP A 56 12.60 -8.37 -10.96
CA TRP A 56 11.20 -8.76 -10.98
C TRP A 56 10.44 -7.89 -11.95
N ARG A 57 9.57 -8.51 -12.78
CA ARG A 57 8.58 -7.79 -13.59
C ARG A 57 7.18 -8.25 -13.26
N TRP A 58 6.33 -7.26 -13.09
CA TRP A 58 4.91 -7.37 -12.84
C TRP A 58 4.15 -6.58 -13.90
N ALA A 59 3.02 -7.10 -14.36
CA ALA A 59 2.00 -6.25 -14.97
C ALA A 59 1.13 -5.71 -13.84
N TYR A 60 0.65 -4.47 -13.94
CA TYR A 60 -0.20 -3.87 -12.93
C TYR A 60 -1.35 -3.05 -13.53
N ALA A 61 -2.39 -2.84 -12.73
CA ALA A 61 -3.54 -2.00 -13.02
C ALA A 61 -4.13 -1.41 -11.73
N GLY A 62 -4.95 -0.35 -11.83
CA GLY A 62 -5.69 0.22 -10.71
C GLY A 62 -4.84 0.94 -9.63
N ALA A 63 -3.51 0.88 -9.71
CA ALA A 63 -2.58 1.66 -8.91
C ALA A 63 -1.61 2.44 -9.80
N SER A 64 -0.99 3.47 -9.23
CA SER A 64 0.07 4.21 -9.90
C SER A 64 1.42 3.49 -9.75
N CYS A 65 2.33 3.82 -10.65
CA CYS A 65 3.72 3.40 -10.55
C CYS A 65 4.37 3.81 -9.21
N ASP A 66 4.07 5.02 -8.71
CA ASP A 66 4.64 5.49 -7.44
C ASP A 66 4.09 4.73 -6.23
N ASP A 67 2.87 4.18 -6.28
CA ASP A 67 2.34 3.33 -5.22
C ASP A 67 3.19 2.06 -5.08
N PHE A 68 3.48 1.38 -6.20
CA PHE A 68 4.41 0.25 -6.25
C PHE A 68 5.79 0.60 -5.73
N LYS A 69 6.33 1.75 -6.13
CA LYS A 69 7.62 2.22 -5.64
C LYS A 69 7.63 2.40 -4.13
N ASN A 70 6.58 3.03 -3.59
CA ASN A 70 6.52 3.42 -2.19
C ASN A 70 6.31 2.21 -1.29
N SER A 71 5.41 1.27 -1.63
CA SER A 71 5.21 0.08 -0.79
C SER A 71 6.47 -0.78 -0.71
N VAL A 72 7.15 -0.98 -1.84
CA VAL A 72 8.36 -1.81 -1.85
C VAL A 72 9.48 -1.11 -1.05
N LYS A 73 9.62 0.22 -1.15
CA LYS A 73 10.60 1.00 -0.38
C LYS A 73 10.37 0.85 1.13
N THR A 74 9.13 1.00 1.58
CA THR A 74 8.74 0.91 3.00
C THR A 74 9.11 -0.45 3.59
N ARG A 75 9.00 -1.52 2.81
CA ARG A 75 9.16 -2.90 3.31
C ARG A 75 10.56 -3.47 3.13
N SER A 76 11.30 -3.06 2.10
CA SER A 76 12.59 -3.68 1.75
C SER A 76 13.80 -2.79 1.99
N GLY A 77 13.63 -1.46 2.10
CA GLY A 77 14.71 -0.49 2.38
C GLY A 77 15.78 -0.32 1.29
N SER A 78 16.00 -1.31 0.41
CA SER A 78 16.97 -1.30 -0.68
C SER A 78 16.31 -1.73 -1.99
N LEU A 79 16.11 -0.77 -2.90
CA LEU A 79 15.61 -1.02 -4.24
C LEU A 79 16.47 -0.33 -5.27
N ASN A 80 16.83 -1.09 -6.29
CA ASN A 80 17.51 -0.58 -7.46
C ASN A 80 16.67 -0.85 -8.70
N ASN A 81 16.90 -0.07 -9.75
CA ASN A 81 16.30 -0.28 -11.06
C ASN A 81 14.77 -0.29 -11.08
N PHE A 82 14.14 0.52 -10.21
CA PHE A 82 12.71 0.77 -10.27
C PHE A 82 12.35 1.43 -11.61
N ARG A 83 11.56 0.76 -12.44
CA ARG A 83 11.13 1.27 -13.74
C ARG A 83 9.68 0.91 -13.99
N CYS A 84 8.91 1.89 -14.46
CA CYS A 84 7.59 1.63 -15.03
C CYS A 84 7.65 1.79 -16.53
N LEU A 85 7.00 0.87 -17.22
CA LEU A 85 7.05 0.74 -18.67
C LEU A 85 5.62 0.54 -19.16
N GLU A 86 5.28 1.14 -20.29
CA GLU A 86 4.09 0.76 -21.04
C GLU A 86 4.52 -0.07 -22.23
N LYS A 87 3.92 -1.26 -22.39
CA LYS A 87 4.20 -2.13 -23.52
C LYS A 87 2.94 -2.90 -23.91
N ASP A 88 2.60 -2.85 -25.20
CA ASP A 88 1.43 -3.55 -25.75
C ASP A 88 0.12 -3.22 -25.00
N GLY A 89 -0.05 -1.95 -24.59
CA GLY A 89 -1.20 -1.48 -23.81
C GLY A 89 -1.23 -1.94 -22.35
N LYS A 90 -0.15 -2.55 -21.84
CA LYS A 90 -0.03 -2.99 -20.44
C LYS A 90 0.96 -2.10 -19.70
N LEU A 91 0.59 -1.73 -18.47
CA LEU A 91 1.49 -1.11 -17.53
C LEU A 91 2.32 -2.19 -16.82
N LEU A 92 3.63 -2.02 -16.85
CA LEU A 92 4.61 -2.95 -16.30
C LEU A 92 5.45 -2.24 -15.26
N PHE A 93 5.72 -2.94 -14.17
CA PHE A 93 6.58 -2.50 -13.09
C PHE A 93 7.77 -3.46 -12.97
N ASP A 94 8.97 -2.90 -13.06
CA ASP A 94 10.24 -3.59 -12.84
C ASP A 94 10.94 -3.07 -11.58
N THR A 95 11.52 -3.97 -10.80
CA THR A 95 12.47 -3.61 -9.75
C THR A 95 13.47 -4.72 -9.52
N ASN A 96 14.66 -4.38 -9.01
CA ASN A 96 15.60 -5.36 -8.52
C ASN A 96 15.42 -5.56 -7.01
N MET A 97 15.60 -6.80 -6.58
CA MET A 97 15.60 -7.23 -5.19
C MET A 97 16.78 -8.15 -4.94
N VAL A 98 17.33 -8.16 -3.72
CA VAL A 98 18.41 -9.09 -3.36
C VAL A 98 17.96 -10.54 -3.55
N VAL A 99 18.86 -11.39 -4.05
CA VAL A 99 18.57 -12.82 -4.20
C VAL A 99 18.35 -13.46 -2.83
N GLY A 100 17.39 -14.37 -2.75
CA GLY A 100 17.17 -15.22 -1.59
C GLY A 100 15.84 -14.95 -0.91
N SER A 101 15.52 -15.81 0.07
CA SER A 101 14.16 -15.90 0.60
C SER A 101 13.62 -14.62 1.18
N ALA A 102 14.45 -13.88 1.91
CA ALA A 102 14.06 -12.60 2.47
C ALA A 102 13.73 -11.57 1.38
N GLY A 103 14.53 -11.51 0.31
CA GLY A 103 14.29 -10.61 -0.81
C GLY A 103 13.01 -10.98 -1.57
N ASP A 104 12.88 -12.25 -1.94
CA ASP A 104 11.71 -12.75 -2.67
C ASP A 104 10.41 -12.52 -1.86
N SER A 105 10.41 -12.82 -0.57
CA SER A 105 9.24 -12.55 0.29
C SER A 105 8.94 -11.06 0.40
N SER A 106 9.97 -10.21 0.54
CA SER A 106 9.76 -8.76 0.70
C SER A 106 9.09 -8.13 -0.52
N ILE A 107 9.50 -8.49 -1.74
CA ILE A 107 8.88 -7.96 -2.97
C ILE A 107 7.45 -8.49 -3.15
N ILE A 108 7.21 -9.78 -2.88
CA ILE A 108 5.87 -10.38 -2.97
C ILE A 108 4.92 -9.73 -1.96
N THR A 109 5.34 -9.60 -0.69
CA THR A 109 4.54 -8.96 0.35
C THR A 109 4.25 -7.49 0.05
N ALA A 110 5.18 -6.76 -0.57
CA ALA A 110 4.93 -5.38 -0.97
C ALA A 110 3.88 -5.28 -2.09
N VAL A 111 3.97 -6.14 -3.11
CA VAL A 111 2.95 -6.19 -4.17
C VAL A 111 1.58 -6.56 -3.60
N LYS A 112 1.53 -7.52 -2.67
CA LYS A 112 0.29 -7.86 -1.94
C LYS A 112 -0.27 -6.73 -1.11
N ALA A 113 0.60 -5.99 -0.41
CA ALA A 113 0.15 -4.91 0.46
C ALA A 113 -0.59 -3.82 -0.33
N ILE A 114 -0.15 -3.54 -1.55
CA ILE A 114 -0.82 -2.58 -2.44
C ILE A 114 -2.13 -3.16 -3.00
N THR A 115 -2.05 -4.38 -3.55
CA THR A 115 -3.12 -4.99 -4.33
C THR A 115 -4.21 -5.66 -3.51
N ARG A 116 -3.88 -6.07 -2.27
CA ARG A 116 -4.68 -6.98 -1.44
C ARG A 116 -5.08 -8.28 -2.16
N GLN A 117 -4.39 -8.65 -3.24
CA GLN A 117 -4.63 -9.90 -3.92
C GLN A 117 -4.14 -11.08 -3.08
N PRO A 118 -4.89 -12.20 -3.06
CA PRO A 118 -4.39 -13.43 -2.50
C PRO A 118 -3.20 -13.95 -3.33
N CYS A 119 -2.36 -14.79 -2.74
CA CYS A 119 -1.17 -15.32 -3.40
C CYS A 119 -1.48 -16.01 -4.73
N CYS A 120 -2.59 -16.76 -4.79
CA CYS A 120 -3.02 -17.48 -5.98
C CYS A 120 -3.41 -16.56 -7.16
N ASP A 121 -3.74 -15.29 -6.91
CA ASP A 121 -4.12 -14.34 -7.96
C ASP A 121 -2.93 -13.53 -8.49
N LEU A 122 -1.73 -13.70 -7.91
CA LEU A 122 -0.54 -12.97 -8.34
C LEU A 122 0.18 -13.60 -9.54
N GLY A 123 -0.26 -14.77 -10.01
CA GLY A 123 0.39 -15.48 -11.13
C GLY A 123 1.84 -15.89 -10.84
N LEU A 124 2.16 -16.12 -9.56
CA LEU A 124 3.49 -16.54 -9.13
C LEU A 124 3.81 -17.95 -9.61
N PRO A 125 5.10 -18.26 -9.92
CA PRO A 125 5.54 -19.64 -10.08
C PRO A 125 5.47 -20.38 -8.75
N ASP A 126 5.45 -21.71 -8.76
CA ASP A 126 5.28 -22.56 -7.56
C ASP A 126 6.17 -22.14 -6.37
N TRP A 127 7.47 -21.95 -6.60
CA TRP A 127 8.40 -21.52 -5.54
C TRP A 127 8.07 -20.13 -4.97
N GLY A 128 7.50 -19.24 -5.79
CA GLY A 128 7.06 -17.92 -5.36
C GLY A 128 5.74 -17.99 -4.60
N MET A 129 4.85 -18.88 -5.02
CA MET A 129 3.60 -19.19 -4.32
C MET A 129 3.87 -19.68 -2.90
N ASP A 130 4.77 -20.67 -2.74
CA ASP A 130 5.15 -21.21 -1.43
C ASP A 130 5.65 -20.10 -0.50
N ARG A 131 6.47 -19.18 -1.03
CA ARG A 131 7.01 -18.04 -0.26
C ARG A 131 5.95 -17.02 0.10
N CYS A 132 5.00 -16.82 -0.79
CA CYS A 132 3.87 -15.95 -0.57
C CYS A 132 2.98 -16.47 0.58
N LEU A 133 2.64 -17.76 0.54
CA LEU A 133 1.81 -18.42 1.55
C LEU A 133 2.50 -18.49 2.92
N GLN A 134 3.81 -18.78 2.95
CA GLN A 134 4.60 -18.75 4.20
C GLN A 134 4.56 -17.38 4.89
N GLY A 135 4.56 -16.29 4.12
CA GLY A 135 4.47 -14.93 4.65
C GLY A 135 3.05 -14.46 4.98
N SER A 136 2.03 -15.26 4.65
CA SER A 136 0.61 -14.88 4.70
C SER A 136 -0.27 -15.91 5.42
N ALA A 137 0.32 -16.79 6.23
CA ALA A 137 -0.34 -17.98 6.77
C ALA A 137 -1.62 -17.72 7.58
N ASP A 138 -1.83 -16.49 8.05
CA ASP A 138 -3.01 -16.08 8.84
C ASP A 138 -4.08 -15.32 8.03
N ASP A 139 -3.91 -15.15 6.71
CA ASP A 139 -4.87 -14.43 5.87
C ASP A 139 -5.95 -15.39 5.33
N ASP A 140 -7.21 -15.15 5.69
CA ASP A 140 -8.36 -15.98 5.31
C ASP A 140 -8.52 -16.10 3.79
N ALA A 141 -8.08 -15.09 3.03
CA ALA A 141 -8.10 -15.12 1.57
C ALA A 141 -7.17 -16.20 1.00
N GLU A 142 -6.13 -16.61 1.74
CA GLU A 142 -5.13 -17.59 1.32
C GLU A 142 -5.57 -19.03 1.56
N LYS A 143 -6.60 -19.26 2.37
CA LYS A 143 -7.12 -20.62 2.66
C LYS A 143 -7.74 -21.33 1.45
N ASN A 144 -7.99 -20.57 0.38
CA ASN A 144 -8.55 -21.07 -0.87
C ASN A 144 -7.48 -21.16 -1.98
N CYS A 145 -6.23 -20.86 -1.64
CA CYS A 145 -5.06 -21.31 -2.36
C CYS A 145 -4.59 -22.64 -1.74
#